data_AF-A0A5R8K988-F1
#
_entry.id   AF-A0A5R8K988-F1
#
_cell.length_a   1.000
_cell.length_b   1.000
_cell.length_c   1.000
_cell.angle_alpha   90.00
_cell.angle_beta   90.00
_cell.angle_gamma   90.00
#
_symmetry.space_group_name_H-M   'P 1'
#
loop_
_entity.id
_entity.type
_entity.pdbx_description
1 polymer ?
#
loop_
_entity_poly.entity_id
_entity_poly.type
_entity_poly.pdbx_seq_one_letter_code
_entity_poly.pdbx_strand_id
1 'polypeptide(L)'
;MANIHFIGGEKGGVGKSVLARVLAQYFIDRSKPFLGFDTDRSHGSLLRFYSDFASPVVVDRYESLDNVVEAASENPDKRILVDLAAQTHDSLVKWMDESGVLEATGELGLTITYWHVMDSGKDSVDLLKKLLDRFGSRLNYVIVLNQLRGENFDIFDRSGEKEHALSLNARIITLKRLHEAVINKIDAGSTSFWAAKNKSETDIKGLGILERQRVKVWLNHAYEQIDGLYV
;
A
#
# COMPACT_ATOMS: atom_id res chain seq x y z
N MET A 1 -14.93 9.63 -7.36
CA MET A 1 -13.92 9.33 -8.38
C MET A 1 -13.15 8.13 -7.88
N ALA A 2 -13.21 7.02 -8.63
CA ALA A 2 -12.49 5.81 -8.28
C ALA A 2 -10.99 6.06 -8.43
N ASN A 3 -10.25 5.72 -7.37
CA ASN A 3 -8.80 5.85 -7.31
C ASN A 3 -8.22 4.45 -7.28
N ILE A 4 -7.28 4.19 -8.19
CA ILE A 4 -6.48 2.97 -8.18
C ILE A 4 -5.24 3.26 -7.33
N HIS A 5 -5.04 2.48 -6.27
CA HIS A 5 -3.93 2.57 -5.36
C HIS A 5 -3.00 1.37 -5.54
N PHE A 6 -1.88 1.58 -6.22
CA PHE A 6 -0.82 0.57 -6.32
C PHE A 6 0.13 0.68 -5.13
N ILE A 7 0.27 -0.40 -4.37
CA ILE A 7 1.18 -0.45 -3.22
C ILE A 7 2.49 -1.11 -3.65
N GLY A 8 3.47 -0.27 -4.00
CA GLY A 8 4.75 -0.66 -4.59
C GLY A 8 5.96 -0.38 -3.69
N GLY A 9 7.15 -0.48 -4.27
CA GLY A 9 8.44 -0.37 -3.54
C GLY A 9 9.51 -1.34 -4.03
N GLU A 10 9.13 -2.29 -4.89
CA GLU A 10 9.93 -3.30 -5.63
C GLU A 10 10.78 -4.27 -4.79
N LYS A 11 11.43 -3.78 -3.75
CA LYS A 11 12.22 -4.57 -2.81
C LYS A 11 11.33 -5.47 -1.96
N GLY A 12 11.78 -6.71 -1.78
CA GLY A 12 11.17 -7.65 -0.85
C GLY A 12 11.32 -7.17 0.59
N GLY A 13 10.28 -7.34 1.41
CA GLY A 13 10.37 -7.06 2.84
C GLY A 13 10.22 -5.60 3.28
N VAL A 14 10.10 -4.62 2.38
CA VAL A 14 9.92 -3.20 2.75
C VAL A 14 8.57 -2.88 3.42
N GLY A 15 7.63 -3.81 3.45
CA GLY A 15 6.36 -3.70 4.18
C GLY A 15 5.16 -3.23 3.35
N LYS A 16 5.17 -3.45 2.03
CA LYS A 16 4.04 -3.18 1.11
C LYS A 16 2.72 -3.73 1.62
N SER A 17 2.67 -5.01 1.93
CA SER A 17 1.47 -5.68 2.46
C SER A 17 1.03 -5.16 3.84
N VAL A 18 1.95 -4.62 4.66
CA VAL A 18 1.54 -3.94 5.90
C VAL A 18 0.79 -2.66 5.57
N LEU A 19 1.31 -1.84 4.65
CA LEU A 19 0.65 -0.62 4.20
C LEU A 19 -0.69 -0.92 3.51
N ALA A 20 -0.75 -1.92 2.63
CA ALA A 20 -2.00 -2.33 1.99
C ALA A 20 -3.08 -2.68 3.03
N ARG A 21 -2.72 -3.45 4.07
CA ARG A 21 -3.63 -3.75 5.18
C ARG A 21 -4.02 -2.52 6.01
N VAL A 22 -3.13 -1.53 6.15
CA VAL A 22 -3.44 -0.26 6.83
C VAL A 22 -4.45 0.54 6.01
N LEU A 23 -4.26 0.65 4.70
CA LEU A 23 -5.18 1.34 3.79
C LEU A 23 -6.54 0.65 3.73
N ALA A 24 -6.56 -0.68 3.64
CA ALA A 24 -7.80 -1.47 3.72
C ALA A 24 -8.57 -1.15 5.02
N GLN A 25 -7.89 -1.19 6.17
CA GLN A 25 -8.55 -0.85 7.44
C GLN A 25 -9.01 0.61 7.49
N TYR A 26 -8.19 1.53 6.98
CA TYR A 26 -8.55 2.95 6.89
C TYR A 26 -9.81 3.15 6.06
N PHE A 27 -9.92 2.50 4.90
CA PHE A 27 -11.10 2.57 4.06
C PHE A 27 -12.35 2.04 4.77
N ILE A 28 -12.23 0.92 5.49
CA ILE A 28 -13.32 0.37 6.31
C ILE A 28 -13.73 1.37 7.41
N ASP A 29 -12.77 1.83 8.21
CA ASP A 29 -13.03 2.71 9.37
C ASP A 29 -13.57 4.09 8.93
N ARG A 30 -13.27 4.52 7.70
CA ARG A 30 -13.79 5.77 7.08
C ARG A 30 -15.02 5.58 6.19
N SER A 31 -15.60 4.37 6.15
CA SER A 31 -16.75 4.05 5.29
C SER A 31 -16.52 4.40 3.81
N LYS A 32 -15.28 4.20 3.34
CA LYS A 32 -14.86 4.37 1.95
C LYS A 32 -14.88 2.98 1.29
N PRO A 33 -15.84 2.65 0.42
CA PRO A 33 -15.87 1.35 -0.24
C PRO A 33 -14.58 1.11 -1.03
N PHE A 34 -14.07 -0.11 -0.98
CA PHE A 34 -12.90 -0.51 -1.75
C PHE A 34 -12.99 -1.97 -2.20
N LEU A 35 -12.20 -2.32 -3.21
CA LEU A 35 -11.95 -3.69 -3.67
C LEU A 35 -10.43 -3.92 -3.71
N GLY A 36 -9.98 -4.94 -2.97
CA GLY A 36 -8.58 -5.32 -2.87
C GLY A 36 -8.16 -6.36 -3.91
N PHE A 37 -6.94 -6.26 -4.42
CA PHE A 37 -6.30 -7.27 -5.28
C PHE A 37 -4.90 -7.56 -4.77
N ASP A 38 -4.55 -8.84 -4.67
CA ASP A 38 -3.18 -9.27 -4.41
C ASP A 38 -2.53 -9.66 -5.75
N THR A 39 -1.28 -9.27 -6.00
CA THR A 39 -0.51 -9.76 -7.16
C THR A 39 0.45 -10.91 -6.80
N ASP A 40 0.61 -11.24 -5.52
CA ASP A 40 1.42 -12.36 -5.05
C ASP A 40 0.53 -13.57 -4.71
N ARG A 41 0.73 -14.68 -5.43
CA ARG A 41 0.03 -15.96 -5.15
C ARG A 41 0.45 -16.61 -3.83
N SER A 42 1.62 -16.27 -3.31
CA SER A 42 2.24 -16.99 -2.19
C SER A 42 1.78 -16.45 -0.83
N HIS A 43 1.50 -15.15 -0.75
CA HIS A 43 1.26 -14.45 0.52
C HIS A 43 0.17 -13.38 0.42
N GLY A 44 -0.88 -13.62 -0.39
CA GLY A 44 -1.99 -12.69 -0.63
C GLY A 44 -2.56 -12.12 0.68
N SER A 45 -2.14 -10.89 1.00
CA SER A 45 -2.33 -10.30 2.32
C SER A 45 -3.70 -9.63 2.42
N LEU A 46 -4.24 -9.12 1.32
CA LEU A 46 -5.59 -8.59 1.33
C LEU A 46 -6.59 -9.74 1.46
N LEU A 47 -6.45 -10.81 0.66
CA LEU A 47 -7.33 -11.98 0.75
C LEU A 47 -7.26 -12.66 2.12
N ARG A 48 -6.07 -12.78 2.71
CA ARG A 48 -5.89 -13.42 4.01
C ARG A 48 -6.50 -12.64 5.18
N PHE A 49 -6.38 -11.32 5.19
CA PHE A 49 -6.74 -10.50 6.35
C PHE A 49 -8.07 -9.74 6.17
N TYR A 50 -8.53 -9.57 4.93
CA TYR A 50 -9.70 -8.77 4.55
C TYR A 50 -10.51 -9.48 3.44
N SER A 51 -10.72 -10.79 3.56
CA SER A 51 -11.37 -11.65 2.55
C SER A 51 -12.68 -11.08 1.99
N ASP A 52 -13.51 -10.45 2.84
CA ASP A 52 -14.81 -9.89 2.45
C ASP A 52 -14.69 -8.65 1.53
N PHE A 53 -13.49 -8.08 1.42
CA PHE A 53 -13.18 -6.88 0.63
C PHE A 53 -12.13 -7.15 -0.45
N ALA A 54 -11.66 -8.38 -0.58
CA ALA A 54 -10.59 -8.76 -1.50
C ALA A 54 -11.14 -9.66 -2.62
N SER A 55 -10.69 -9.39 -3.84
CA SER A 55 -10.95 -10.26 -4.97
C SER A 55 -10.19 -11.59 -4.78
N PRO A 56 -10.82 -12.74 -5.03
CA PRO A 56 -10.13 -14.02 -5.06
C PRO A 56 -9.22 -14.16 -6.31
N VAL A 57 -9.37 -13.26 -7.29
CA VAL A 57 -8.54 -13.24 -8.50
C VAL A 57 -7.19 -12.62 -8.14
N VAL A 58 -6.14 -13.44 -8.17
CA VAL A 58 -4.76 -12.96 -8.03
C VAL A 58 -4.32 -12.36 -9.36
N VAL A 59 -3.86 -11.11 -9.31
CA VAL A 59 -3.42 -10.34 -10.47
C VAL A 59 -1.92 -10.51 -10.65
N ASP A 60 -1.47 -11.68 -11.08
CA ASP A 60 -0.03 -12.03 -11.12
C ASP A 60 0.57 -12.08 -12.53
N ARG A 61 -0.20 -11.69 -13.54
CA ARG A 61 0.24 -11.66 -14.94
C ARG A 61 -0.07 -10.31 -15.57
N TYR A 62 0.65 -10.00 -16.64
CA TYR A 62 0.47 -8.80 -17.45
C TYR A 62 -1.01 -8.59 -17.81
N GLU A 63 -1.66 -9.63 -18.34
CA GLU A 63 -3.07 -9.57 -18.78
C GLU A 63 -4.04 -9.43 -17.60
N SER A 64 -3.62 -9.83 -16.39
CA SER A 64 -4.46 -9.73 -15.21
C SER A 64 -4.57 -8.30 -14.67
N LEU A 65 -3.65 -7.40 -15.04
CA LEU A 65 -3.68 -6.00 -14.62
C LEU A 65 -4.79 -5.22 -15.34
N ASP A 66 -5.23 -5.67 -16.52
CA ASP A 66 -6.38 -5.08 -17.22
C ASP A 66 -7.65 -5.21 -16.37
N ASN A 67 -7.82 -6.34 -15.67
CA ASN A 67 -8.95 -6.57 -14.75
C ASN A 67 -9.01 -5.52 -13.62
N VAL A 68 -7.88 -4.91 -13.23
CA VAL A 68 -7.84 -3.86 -12.20
C VAL A 68 -8.53 -2.59 -12.72
N VAL A 69 -8.26 -2.23 -13.97
CA VAL A 69 -8.82 -1.04 -14.62
C VAL A 69 -10.29 -1.27 -14.96
N GLU A 70 -10.63 -2.46 -15.47
CA GLU A 70 -12.02 -2.85 -15.70
C GLU A 70 -12.83 -2.80 -14.40
N ALA A 71 -12.32 -3.39 -13.32
CA ALA A 71 -12.98 -3.34 -12.02
C ALA A 71 -13.15 -1.90 -11.49
N ALA A 72 -12.18 -1.01 -11.73
CA ALA A 72 -12.28 0.40 -11.38
C ALA A 72 -13.38 1.11 -12.17
N SER A 73 -13.49 0.82 -13.47
CA SER A 73 -14.50 1.38 -14.38
C SER A 73 -15.91 0.89 -14.03
N GLU A 74 -16.07 -0.40 -13.75
CA GLU A 74 -17.34 -1.01 -13.38
C GLU A 74 -17.82 -0.63 -11.97
N ASN A 75 -16.90 -0.24 -11.08
CA ASN A 75 -17.19 0.12 -9.69
C ASN A 75 -16.71 1.54 -9.35
N PRO A 76 -17.29 2.60 -9.96
CA PRO A 76 -16.81 3.99 -9.81
C PRO A 76 -16.90 4.54 -8.37
N ASP A 77 -17.71 3.91 -7.52
CA ASP A 77 -17.87 4.24 -6.10
C ASP A 77 -16.87 3.53 -5.17
N LYS A 78 -16.09 2.58 -5.70
CA LYS A 78 -15.08 1.84 -4.95
C LYS A 78 -13.68 2.33 -5.30
N ARG A 79 -12.82 2.37 -4.29
CA ARG A 79 -11.36 2.47 -4.47
C ARG A 79 -10.82 1.11 -4.85
N ILE A 80 -9.86 1.06 -5.76
CA ILE A 80 -9.16 -0.19 -6.07
C ILE A 80 -7.83 -0.18 -5.34
N LEU A 81 -7.57 -1.20 -4.53
CA LEU A 81 -6.35 -1.31 -3.73
C LEU A 81 -5.57 -2.54 -4.20
N VAL A 82 -4.37 -2.34 -4.74
CA VAL A 82 -3.57 -3.43 -5.32
C VAL A 82 -2.26 -3.57 -4.52
N ASP A 83 -2.09 -4.69 -3.83
CA ASP A 83 -0.82 -5.04 -3.16
C ASP A 83 0.13 -5.68 -4.17
N LEU A 84 1.12 -4.91 -4.63
CA LEU A 84 2.09 -5.37 -5.62
C LEU A 84 3.12 -6.27 -4.96
N ALA A 85 3.42 -7.40 -5.59
CA ALA A 85 4.47 -8.32 -5.20
C ALA A 85 5.85 -7.65 -5.32
N ALA A 86 6.86 -8.24 -4.69
CA ALA A 86 8.23 -7.80 -4.91
C ALA A 86 8.67 -8.09 -6.36
N GLN A 87 9.60 -7.27 -6.88
CA GLN A 87 10.23 -7.48 -8.19
C GLN A 87 9.25 -7.50 -9.39
N THR A 88 8.06 -6.91 -9.26
CA THR A 88 7.07 -6.81 -10.35
C THR A 88 7.15 -5.51 -11.14
N HIS A 89 8.08 -4.62 -10.81
CA HIS A 89 8.15 -3.29 -11.42
C HIS A 89 8.31 -3.34 -12.93
N ASP A 90 9.25 -4.13 -13.45
CA ASP A 90 9.48 -4.22 -14.89
C ASP A 90 8.22 -4.73 -15.62
N SER A 91 7.47 -5.65 -15.01
CA SER A 91 6.21 -6.14 -15.58
C SER A 91 5.10 -5.09 -15.52
N LEU A 92 5.01 -4.34 -14.42
CA LEU A 92 4.06 -3.23 -14.27
C LEU A 92 4.37 -2.10 -15.26
N VAL A 93 5.64 -1.73 -15.39
CA VAL A 93 6.11 -0.70 -16.34
C VAL A 93 5.79 -1.12 -17.76
N LYS A 94 6.16 -2.36 -18.14
CA LYS A 94 5.85 -2.90 -19.45
C LYS A 94 4.35 -2.83 -19.73
N TRP A 95 3.53 -3.25 -18.77
CA TRP A 95 2.07 -3.14 -18.87
C TRP A 95 1.59 -1.70 -19.03
N MET A 96 2.08 -0.77 -18.22
CA MET A 96 1.66 0.63 -18.32
C MET A 96 2.01 1.25 -19.68
N ASP A 97 3.19 0.94 -20.22
CA ASP A 97 3.64 1.51 -21.50
C ASP A 97 2.98 0.85 -22.72
N GLU A 98 2.70 -0.45 -22.68
CA GLU A 98 2.10 -1.19 -23.80
C GLU A 98 0.56 -1.05 -23.86
N SER A 99 -0.11 -0.90 -22.71
CA SER A 99 -1.57 -0.79 -22.64
C SER A 99 -2.11 0.62 -22.86
N GLY A 100 -1.28 1.66 -22.67
CA GLY A 100 -1.77 3.05 -22.64
C GLY A 100 -2.70 3.33 -21.46
N VAL A 101 -2.56 2.58 -20.36
CA VAL A 101 -3.46 2.67 -19.20
C VAL A 101 -3.48 4.07 -18.56
N LEU A 102 -2.37 4.81 -18.63
CA LEU A 102 -2.29 6.14 -18.03
C LEU A 102 -3.20 7.12 -18.77
N GLU A 103 -3.21 7.05 -20.10
CA GLU A 103 -4.12 7.80 -20.96
C GLU A 103 -5.56 7.34 -20.75
N ALA A 104 -5.80 6.03 -20.79
CA ALA A 104 -7.15 5.46 -20.66
C ALA A 104 -7.79 5.79 -19.30
N THR A 105 -7.04 5.70 -18.20
CA THR A 105 -7.54 6.08 -16.88
C THR A 105 -7.85 7.57 -16.79
N GLY A 106 -7.05 8.42 -17.43
CA GLY A 106 -7.32 9.85 -17.55
C GLY A 106 -8.65 10.15 -18.28
N GLU A 107 -8.92 9.47 -19.41
CA GLU A 107 -10.17 9.61 -20.16
C GLU A 107 -11.40 9.15 -19.37
N LEU A 108 -11.23 8.11 -18.54
CA LEU A 108 -12.28 7.59 -17.65
C LEU A 108 -12.47 8.42 -16.37
N GLY A 109 -11.68 9.47 -16.16
CA GLY A 109 -11.69 10.28 -14.93
C GLY A 109 -11.21 9.51 -13.69
N LEU A 110 -10.44 8.44 -13.91
CA LEU A 110 -9.78 7.65 -12.88
C LEU A 110 -8.41 8.25 -12.56
N THR A 111 -7.96 8.08 -11.33
CA THR A 111 -6.58 8.47 -10.96
C THR A 111 -5.81 7.28 -10.44
N ILE A 112 -4.51 7.25 -10.75
CA ILE A 112 -3.59 6.24 -10.23
C ILE A 112 -2.69 6.91 -9.19
N THR A 113 -2.71 6.37 -7.98
CA THR A 113 -1.77 6.72 -6.90
C THR A 113 -0.81 5.55 -6.66
N TYR A 114 0.47 5.80 -6.87
CA TYR A 114 1.52 4.84 -6.57
C TYR A 114 2.11 5.13 -5.19
N TRP A 115 1.91 4.19 -4.26
CA TRP A 115 2.48 4.23 -2.92
C TRP A 115 3.83 3.53 -2.94
N HIS A 116 4.92 4.28 -2.96
CA HIS A 116 6.27 3.72 -2.92
C HIS A 116 6.70 3.49 -1.48
N VAL A 117 6.58 2.25 -1.01
CA VAL A 117 6.98 1.86 0.35
C VAL A 117 8.46 1.60 0.40
N MET A 118 9.17 2.32 1.27
CA MET A 118 10.61 2.20 1.42
C MET A 118 11.03 1.87 2.85
N ASP A 119 12.07 1.04 2.94
CA ASP A 119 12.91 0.94 4.13
C ASP A 119 14.00 2.02 4.12
N SER A 120 14.86 2.05 5.15
CA SER A 120 15.97 3.01 5.26
C SER A 120 17.17 2.71 4.36
N GLY A 121 17.10 1.69 3.49
CA GLY A 121 18.21 1.22 2.69
C GLY A 121 18.44 2.03 1.42
N LYS A 122 19.69 2.07 0.95
CA LYS A 122 20.07 2.69 -0.33
C LYS A 122 19.27 2.12 -1.51
N ASP A 123 19.10 0.79 -1.54
CA ASP A 123 18.34 0.14 -2.62
C ASP A 123 16.93 0.73 -2.78
N SER A 124 16.24 1.05 -1.67
CA SER A 124 14.89 1.63 -1.74
C SER A 124 14.88 3.03 -2.36
N VAL A 125 15.97 3.79 -2.20
CA VAL A 125 16.17 5.10 -2.83
C VAL A 125 16.48 4.94 -4.31
N ASP A 126 17.36 4.00 -4.68
CA ASP A 126 17.69 3.72 -6.08
C ASP A 126 16.45 3.24 -6.87
N LEU A 127 15.57 2.47 -6.24
CA LEU A 127 14.30 2.04 -6.83
C LEU A 127 13.29 3.19 -6.95
N LEU A 128 13.23 4.09 -5.96
CA LEU A 128 12.42 5.31 -6.07
C LEU A 128 12.85 6.14 -7.27
N LYS A 129 14.17 6.36 -7.43
CA LYS A 129 14.70 7.09 -8.57
C LYS A 129 14.21 6.53 -9.91
N LYS A 130 14.34 5.20 -10.10
CA LYS A 130 13.89 4.53 -11.33
C LYS A 130 12.40 4.76 -11.62
N LEU A 131 11.57 4.66 -10.59
CA LEU A 131 10.13 4.93 -10.69
C LEU A 131 9.87 6.37 -11.16
N LEU A 132 10.49 7.36 -10.50
CA LEU A 132 10.32 8.78 -10.82
C LEU A 132 10.85 9.11 -12.22
N ASP A 133 12.05 8.64 -12.57
CA ASP A 133 12.66 8.83 -13.89
C ASP A 133 11.79 8.23 -15.01
N ARG A 134 11.13 7.09 -14.75
CA ARG A 134 10.28 6.42 -15.76
C ARG A 134 8.95 7.12 -15.96
N PHE A 135 8.25 7.45 -14.88
CA PHE A 135 6.86 7.90 -14.97
C PHE A 135 6.70 9.41 -14.89
N GLY A 136 7.68 10.14 -14.36
CA GLY A 136 7.61 11.60 -14.24
C GLY A 136 6.32 12.04 -13.54
N SER A 137 5.64 13.04 -14.06
CA SER A 137 4.38 13.55 -13.49
C SER A 137 3.12 12.76 -13.87
N ARG A 138 3.24 11.61 -14.56
CA ARG A 138 2.08 10.83 -15.05
C ARG A 138 1.34 10.07 -13.95
N LEU A 139 1.93 9.94 -12.76
CA LEU A 139 1.36 9.27 -11.59
C LEU A 139 1.29 10.23 -10.42
N ASN A 140 0.33 10.01 -9.52
CA ASN A 140 0.35 10.60 -8.19
C ASN A 140 1.21 9.73 -7.27
N TYR A 141 2.19 10.32 -6.59
CA TYR A 141 3.08 9.56 -5.71
C TYR A 141 2.80 9.81 -4.24
N VAL A 142 2.82 8.71 -3.47
CA VAL A 142 2.95 8.77 -2.02
C VAL A 142 4.17 7.96 -1.60
N ILE A 143 5.20 8.64 -1.10
CA ILE A 143 6.41 8.00 -0.58
C ILE A 143 6.16 7.65 0.88
N VAL A 144 6.30 6.37 1.23
CA VAL A 144 6.03 5.88 2.58
C VAL A 144 7.32 5.45 3.26
N LEU A 145 7.75 6.25 4.24
CA LEU A 145 8.88 5.95 5.11
C LEU A 145 8.43 4.93 6.15
N ASN A 146 8.74 3.65 5.92
CA ASN A 146 8.26 2.57 6.77
C ASN A 146 9.20 2.27 7.94
N GLN A 147 8.88 2.83 9.12
CA GLN A 147 9.65 2.65 10.35
C GLN A 147 9.59 1.24 10.94
N LEU A 148 8.74 0.34 10.41
CA LEU A 148 8.80 -1.08 10.76
C LEU A 148 10.03 -1.77 10.15
N ARG A 149 10.67 -1.15 9.14
CA ARG A 149 11.82 -1.72 8.40
C ARG A 149 13.08 -0.85 8.45
N GLY A 150 13.09 0.17 9.31
CA GLY A 150 14.23 1.05 9.53
C GLY A 150 13.77 2.44 9.94
N GLU A 151 14.45 3.05 10.91
CA GLU A 151 13.97 4.32 11.51
C GLU A 151 14.71 5.56 10.97
N ASN A 152 15.91 5.38 10.39
CA ASN A 152 16.73 6.47 9.90
C ASN A 152 16.70 6.55 8.36
N PHE A 153 16.06 7.58 7.81
CA PHE A 153 15.96 7.82 6.36
C PHE A 153 16.96 8.87 5.84
N ASP A 154 18.08 9.10 6.55
CA ASP A 154 19.15 10.04 6.16
C ASP A 154 19.63 9.85 4.72
N ILE A 155 19.68 8.60 4.23
CA ILE A 155 20.09 8.31 2.85
C ILE A 155 19.08 8.93 1.87
N PHE A 156 17.78 8.77 2.12
CA PHE A 156 16.73 9.39 1.31
C PHE A 156 16.81 10.92 1.41
N ASP A 157 16.93 11.46 2.62
CA ASP A 157 16.99 12.90 2.86
C ASP A 157 18.20 13.58 2.17
N ARG A 158 19.31 12.87 1.96
CA ARG A 158 20.54 13.41 1.34
C ARG A 158 20.74 12.99 -0.11
N SER A 159 19.82 12.21 -0.68
CA SER A 159 19.98 11.62 -2.01
C SER A 159 19.69 12.57 -3.18
N GLY A 160 18.93 13.65 -2.94
CA GLY A 160 18.32 14.45 -4.00
C GLY A 160 17.00 13.87 -4.54
N GLU A 161 16.72 12.59 -4.28
CA GLU A 161 15.48 11.95 -4.74
C GLU A 161 14.25 12.40 -3.95
N LYS A 162 14.45 12.93 -2.74
CA LYS A 162 13.38 13.60 -1.99
C LYS A 162 12.92 14.87 -2.70
N GLU A 163 13.85 15.73 -3.08
CA GLU A 163 13.56 16.95 -3.83
C GLU A 163 12.98 16.64 -5.20
N HIS A 164 13.47 15.59 -5.86
CA HIS A 164 12.91 15.09 -7.12
C HIS A 164 11.46 14.61 -6.96
N ALA A 165 11.16 13.81 -5.93
CA ALA A 165 9.79 13.39 -5.65
C ALA A 165 8.87 14.60 -5.39
N LEU A 166 9.33 15.57 -4.59
CA LEU A 166 8.56 16.78 -4.28
C LEU A 166 8.32 17.66 -5.52
N SER A 167 9.28 17.74 -6.46
CA SER A 167 9.10 18.49 -7.72
C SER A 167 8.03 17.87 -8.62
N LEU A 168 7.77 16.56 -8.45
CA LEU A 168 6.67 15.82 -9.08
C LEU A 168 5.38 15.82 -8.23
N ASN A 169 5.27 16.72 -7.25
CA ASN A 169 4.14 16.83 -6.32
C ASN A 169 3.90 15.59 -5.45
N ALA A 170 4.92 14.75 -5.25
CA ALA A 170 4.80 13.60 -4.37
C ALA A 170 4.48 14.04 -2.93
N ARG A 171 3.65 13.24 -2.26
CA ARG A 171 3.44 13.37 -0.81
C ARG A 171 4.35 12.39 -0.09
N ILE A 172 4.83 12.77 1.08
CA ILE A 172 5.68 11.93 1.92
C ILE A 172 4.96 11.70 3.24
N ILE A 173 4.81 10.44 3.63
CA ILE A 173 4.24 10.05 4.92
C ILE A 173 5.15 9.10 5.68
N THR A 174 4.99 9.09 7.00
CA THR A 174 5.71 8.17 7.88
C THR A 174 4.77 7.13 8.46
N LEU A 175 5.02 5.85 8.14
CA LEU A 175 4.39 4.75 8.85
C LEU A 175 5.23 4.43 10.09
N LYS A 176 4.77 4.88 11.25
CA LYS A 176 5.50 4.70 12.52
C LYS A 176 5.76 3.23 12.83
N ARG A 177 6.77 2.94 13.64
CA ARG A 177 7.02 1.57 14.09
C ARG A 177 5.88 1.06 14.98
N LEU A 178 5.38 -0.13 14.68
CA LEU A 178 4.61 -0.94 15.62
C LEU A 178 5.55 -1.93 16.32
N HIS A 179 5.33 -2.18 17.61
CA HIS A 179 6.13 -3.13 18.36
C HIS A 179 6.10 -4.52 17.70
N GLU A 180 7.26 -5.13 17.51
CA GLU A 180 7.42 -6.34 16.68
C GLU A 180 6.58 -7.52 17.21
N ALA A 181 6.56 -7.72 18.54
CA ALA A 181 5.72 -8.76 19.15
C ALA A 181 4.22 -8.59 18.84
N VAL A 182 3.74 -7.35 18.67
CA VAL A 182 2.33 -7.06 18.37
C VAL A 182 2.01 -7.43 16.92
N ILE A 183 2.82 -6.96 15.96
CA ILE A 183 2.59 -7.29 14.55
C ILE A 183 2.75 -8.79 14.29
N ASN A 184 3.72 -9.45 14.92
CA ASN A 184 3.93 -10.89 14.79
C ASN A 184 2.73 -11.71 15.31
N LYS A 185 2.09 -11.27 16.41
CA LYS A 185 0.86 -11.92 16.90
C LYS A 185 -0.30 -11.73 15.93
N ILE A 186 -0.48 -10.52 15.39
CA ILE A 186 -1.50 -10.22 14.37
C ILE A 186 -1.29 -11.10 13.13
N ASP A 187 -0.05 -11.19 12.66
CA ASP A 187 0.32 -11.97 11.47
C ASP A 187 0.17 -13.47 11.73
N ALA A 188 0.55 -13.98 12.91
CA ALA A 188 0.37 -15.38 13.27
C ALA A 188 -1.11 -15.79 13.40
N GLY A 189 -1.97 -14.84 13.80
CA GLY A 189 -3.41 -15.03 13.92
C GLY A 189 -4.19 -14.82 12.61
N SER A 190 -3.56 -14.31 11.55
CA SER A 190 -4.26 -13.85 10.33
C SER A 190 -5.39 -12.85 10.62
N THR A 191 -5.26 -12.03 11.68
CA THR A 191 -6.34 -11.16 12.14
C THR A 191 -6.28 -9.80 11.48
N SER A 192 -7.41 -9.28 10.99
CA SER A 192 -7.51 -7.88 10.55
C SER A 192 -7.13 -6.90 11.66
N PHE A 193 -6.75 -5.67 11.31
CA PHE A 193 -6.44 -4.65 12.30
C PHE A 193 -7.66 -4.28 13.16
N TRP A 194 -8.88 -4.38 12.61
CA TRP A 194 -10.12 -4.27 13.37
C TRP A 194 -10.24 -5.38 14.42
N ALA A 195 -10.00 -6.63 14.04
CA ALA A 195 -10.06 -7.75 14.99
C ALA A 195 -8.98 -7.58 16.07
N ALA A 196 -7.77 -7.19 15.68
CA ALA A 196 -6.66 -6.94 16.60
C ALA A 196 -6.97 -5.83 17.62
N LYS A 197 -7.73 -4.78 17.26
CA LYS A 197 -8.07 -3.69 18.20
C LYS A 197 -9.29 -4.00 19.08
N ASN A 198 -10.14 -4.96 18.69
CA ASN A 198 -11.46 -5.18 19.29
C ASN A 198 -11.68 -6.56 19.94
N LYS A 199 -11.08 -7.65 19.46
CA LYS A 199 -11.31 -9.00 20.03
C LYS A 199 -10.50 -9.21 21.32
N SER A 200 -11.12 -9.81 22.34
CA SER A 200 -10.53 -10.09 23.66
C SER A 200 -9.90 -11.49 23.78
N GLU A 201 -9.13 -11.70 24.85
CA GLU A 201 -8.25 -12.84 25.22
C GLU A 201 -8.81 -14.28 25.18
N THR A 202 -10.04 -14.53 24.76
CA THR A 202 -10.58 -15.90 24.73
C THR A 202 -9.90 -16.80 23.71
N ASP A 203 -9.10 -16.24 22.79
CA ASP A 203 -8.15 -16.97 21.97
C ASP A 203 -6.78 -16.98 22.65
N ILE A 204 -6.19 -18.17 22.82
CA ILE A 204 -4.82 -18.41 23.36
C ILE A 204 -3.72 -17.63 22.58
N LYS A 205 -4.09 -16.99 21.46
CA LYS A 205 -3.24 -16.19 20.57
C LYS A 205 -3.62 -14.70 20.50
N GLY A 206 -4.56 -14.24 21.32
CA GLY A 206 -5.07 -12.87 21.30
C GLY A 206 -4.08 -11.81 21.81
N LEU A 207 -4.29 -10.56 21.41
CA LEU A 207 -3.54 -9.42 21.95
C LEU A 207 -4.06 -9.05 23.34
N GLY A 208 -3.16 -8.80 24.29
CA GLY A 208 -3.50 -8.25 25.61
C GLY A 208 -3.96 -6.78 25.56
N ILE A 209 -4.49 -6.25 26.66
CA ILE A 209 -5.09 -4.89 26.72
C ILE A 209 -4.13 -3.81 26.18
N LEU A 210 -2.89 -3.79 26.65
CA LEU A 210 -1.89 -2.80 26.23
C LEU A 210 -1.44 -2.99 24.77
N GLU A 211 -1.42 -4.23 24.27
CA GLU A 211 -1.10 -4.52 22.87
C GLU A 211 -2.19 -3.98 21.95
N ARG A 212 -3.47 -4.19 22.29
CA ARG A 212 -4.59 -3.59 21.56
C ARG A 212 -4.53 -2.08 21.57
N GLN A 213 -4.18 -1.47 22.70
CA GLN A 213 -4.01 -0.03 22.79
C GLN A 213 -2.87 0.48 21.90
N ARG A 214 -1.75 -0.24 21.81
CA ARG A 214 -0.65 0.08 20.88
C ARG A 214 -1.11 0.04 19.42
N VAL A 215 -1.91 -0.96 19.02
CA VAL A 215 -2.49 -1.02 17.67
C VAL A 215 -3.39 0.18 17.41
N LYS A 216 -4.24 0.58 18.36
CA LYS A 216 -5.12 1.75 18.22
C LYS A 216 -4.30 3.04 18.02
N VAL A 217 -3.32 3.30 18.88
CA VAL A 217 -2.46 4.49 18.78
C VAL A 217 -1.67 4.49 17.46
N TRP A 218 -1.14 3.34 17.06
CA TRP A 218 -0.40 3.19 15.81
C TRP A 218 -1.26 3.46 14.57
N LEU A 219 -2.47 2.90 14.51
CA LEU A 219 -3.42 3.16 13.42
C LEU A 219 -3.84 4.63 13.37
N ASN A 220 -4.09 5.26 14.53
CA ASN A 220 -4.46 6.67 14.56
C ASN A 220 -3.36 7.55 13.95
N HIS A 221 -2.09 7.29 14.26
CA HIS A 221 -0.99 8.00 13.62
C HIS A 221 -0.90 7.75 12.11
N ALA A 222 -1.14 6.52 11.65
CA ALA A 222 -1.21 6.25 10.22
C ALA A 222 -2.38 7.00 9.56
N TYR A 223 -3.52 7.07 10.23
CA TYR A 223 -4.72 7.75 9.71
C TYR A 223 -4.51 9.25 9.63
N GLU A 224 -3.87 9.87 10.62
CA GLU A 224 -3.48 11.28 10.57
C GLU A 224 -2.64 11.61 9.33
N GLN A 225 -1.69 10.73 8.98
CA GLN A 225 -0.88 10.88 7.77
C GLN A 225 -1.72 10.72 6.49
N ILE A 226 -2.59 9.71 6.44
CA ILE A 226 -3.42 9.39 5.26
C ILE A 226 -4.51 10.46 5.03
N ASP A 227 -5.13 10.96 6.09
CA ASP A 227 -6.15 12.03 6.00
C ASP A 227 -5.58 13.31 5.37
N GLY A 228 -4.28 13.59 5.57
CA GLY A 228 -3.59 14.70 4.91
C GLY A 228 -3.40 14.55 3.39
N LEU A 229 -3.67 13.38 2.83
CA LEU A 229 -3.52 13.07 1.40
C LEU A 229 -4.82 13.22 0.61
N TYR A 230 -5.98 13.32 1.28
CA TYR A 230 -7.31 13.34 0.65
C TYR A 230 -7.62 12.13 -0.27
N VAL A 231 -7.08 10.95 0.07
CA VAL A 231 -7.28 9.67 -0.68
C VAL A 231 -8.60 8.97 -0.35
#